data_AF-V6MET0-F1
#
_entry.id   AF-V6MET0-F1
#
_cell.length_a   1.000
_cell.length_b   1.000
_cell.length_c   1.000
_cell.angle_alpha   90.00
_cell.angle_beta   90.00
_cell.angle_gamma   90.00
#
_symmetry.space_group_name_H-M   'P 1'
#
loop_
_entity.id
_entity.type
_entity.pdbx_description
1 polymer ?
#
loop_
_entity_poly.entity_id
_entity_poly.type
_entity_poly.pdbx_seq_one_letter_code
_entity_poly.pdbx_strand_id
1 'polypeptide(L)'
;MVGTFNVPQKVIVRDTPILLMQQIEDALVFDIVSLDPTIEFNLEIPVEVQSKKEDFLLLKYNHKEVQLETVKKQKFNKKSETISATFEGGGTFVVLSSNKVQENGLSTEGKKTKFKKFNGKARINNLPLELDGKDFTENGTFKISKIVKFKDEDSLDNEILSDKNLKEKDEVVLEATYMIDEMYEENETMVLSASAVTLQSGKTPVILVHGLFGGADTWGFEDRWVHNFYDEPWAGEPIRGYETITGTSYPTHTESTYSNIDVHSITGIVNDEELGSKLIIEYGYTPNEDIFAFVYNASGVDGTVRVAANHLEDVITDLKNEVFSSRTQDVNLVGHSMGGLVSRYLVENISRADVERVITLGTPHFGSDQAPDGDLSRDNSELWNGSRSLDNDFTKPMIAFAGWNPSYRKLVDPDFGDIRNIYGTGLGVGPNRLYSSWYDYVQEKYYDKTGEYPTRFDIGDGNVNIDSALGSDYDPDYSYNEDPVLMNRRFLIWDDEFGGHSSMRLHPRVPHYVERALTGDYDDDSKD
;
A
#
# COMPACT_ATOMS: atom_id res chain seq x y z
N MET A 1 15.65 -22.41 1.86
CA MET A 1 15.52 -22.53 3.32
C MET A 1 14.87 -23.87 3.65
N VAL A 2 15.40 -24.63 4.62
CA VAL A 2 14.73 -25.82 5.17
C VAL A 2 14.76 -25.69 6.69
N GLY A 3 13.61 -25.41 7.30
CA GLY A 3 13.42 -25.36 8.75
C GLY A 3 12.18 -26.18 9.11
N THR A 4 12.30 -27.03 10.14
CA THR A 4 11.22 -27.90 10.62
C THR A 4 10.54 -27.29 11.84
N PHE A 5 9.60 -26.38 11.62
CA PHE A 5 8.52 -26.06 12.57
C PHE A 5 7.28 -25.63 11.78
N ASN A 6 6.09 -25.90 12.31
CA ASN A 6 4.87 -25.21 11.91
C ASN A 6 5.08 -23.71 12.16
N VAL A 7 5.58 -22.98 11.16
CA VAL A 7 5.49 -21.52 11.13
C VAL A 7 4.06 -21.24 10.67
N PRO A 8 3.14 -20.74 11.51
CA PRO A 8 1.88 -20.26 10.98
C PRO A 8 2.19 -19.08 10.06
N GLN A 9 1.72 -19.15 8.82
CA GLN A 9 1.43 -17.98 7.99
C GLN A 9 2.62 -17.05 7.66
N LYS A 10 3.52 -17.63 6.86
CA LYS A 10 4.43 -17.00 5.87
C LYS A 10 5.40 -15.91 6.35
N VAL A 11 6.58 -16.35 6.81
CA VAL A 11 7.81 -15.53 6.76
C VAL A 11 8.14 -15.23 5.30
N ILE A 12 8.39 -13.95 4.98
CA ILE A 12 8.76 -13.51 3.63
C ILE A 12 10.19 -13.00 3.67
N VAL A 13 11.02 -13.45 2.73
CA VAL A 13 12.33 -12.85 2.47
C VAL A 13 12.24 -12.11 1.15
N ARG A 14 12.59 -10.82 1.17
CA ARG A 14 12.48 -9.90 0.03
C ARG A 14 13.65 -8.92 0.01
N ASP A 15 13.78 -8.16 -1.07
CA ASP A 15 14.67 -7.00 -1.09
C ASP A 15 14.18 -5.95 -0.08
N THR A 16 15.10 -5.25 0.58
CA THR A 16 14.69 -4.24 1.56
C THR A 16 13.92 -3.11 0.88
N PRO A 17 12.80 -2.64 1.45
CA PRO A 17 12.16 -1.43 0.97
C PRO A 17 12.91 -0.16 1.41
N ILE A 18 13.84 -0.25 2.37
CA ILE A 18 14.52 0.90 2.99
C ILE A 18 15.49 1.56 1.99
N LEU A 19 15.13 2.75 1.51
CA LEU A 19 15.86 3.43 0.43
C LEU A 19 17.32 3.72 0.80
N LEU A 20 17.59 4.09 2.06
CA LEU A 20 18.95 4.34 2.56
C LEU A 20 19.81 3.07 2.54
N MET A 21 19.25 1.91 2.89
CA MET A 21 19.98 0.65 2.90
C MET A 21 20.29 0.16 1.47
N GLN A 22 19.44 0.49 0.50
CA GLN A 22 19.69 0.22 -0.92
C GLN A 22 20.88 1.02 -1.49
N GLN A 23 21.37 2.05 -0.78
CA GLN A 23 22.55 2.82 -1.20
C GLN A 23 23.88 2.18 -0.79
N ILE A 24 23.86 1.10 -0.01
CA ILE A 24 25.08 0.46 0.48
C ILE A 24 25.70 -0.39 -0.64
N GLU A 25 26.86 0.05 -1.14
CA GLU A 25 27.60 -0.64 -2.20
C GLU A 25 28.32 -1.91 -1.70
N ASP A 26 28.36 -2.93 -2.57
CA ASP A 26 28.93 -4.26 -2.32
C ASP A 26 28.38 -4.94 -1.05
N ALA A 27 27.08 -4.78 -0.79
CA ALA A 27 26.36 -5.47 0.26
C ALA A 27 25.24 -6.34 -0.30
N LEU A 28 25.00 -7.49 0.34
CA LEU A 28 23.72 -8.17 0.21
C LEU A 28 22.78 -7.58 1.25
N VAL A 29 21.70 -6.96 0.80
CA VAL A 29 20.71 -6.31 1.65
C VAL A 29 19.36 -6.96 1.42
N PHE A 30 18.70 -7.40 2.49
CA PHE A 30 17.42 -8.08 2.41
C PHE A 30 16.58 -7.82 3.65
N ASP A 31 15.30 -8.12 3.56
CA ASP A 31 14.33 -7.96 4.63
C ASP A 31 13.69 -9.31 4.94
N ILE A 32 13.49 -9.58 6.23
CA ILE A 32 12.69 -10.71 6.70
C ILE A 32 11.42 -10.13 7.30
N VAL A 33 10.29 -10.28 6.62
CA VAL A 33 9.00 -9.88 7.18
C VAL A 33 8.53 -10.98 8.13
N SER A 34 8.35 -10.62 9.40
CA SER A 34 7.84 -11.48 10.46
C SER A 34 6.95 -10.67 11.39
N LEU A 35 5.68 -11.05 11.52
CA LEU A 35 4.72 -10.45 12.43
C LEU A 35 4.93 -10.90 13.89
N ASP A 36 5.67 -12.00 14.09
CA ASP A 36 6.05 -12.47 15.41
C ASP A 36 7.53 -12.14 15.68
N PRO A 37 7.83 -11.19 16.59
CA PRO A 37 9.19 -10.82 16.92
C PRO A 37 9.92 -11.86 17.77
N THR A 38 9.21 -12.88 18.29
CA THR A 38 9.77 -13.94 19.15
C THR A 38 10.24 -15.16 18.36
N ILE A 39 9.97 -15.22 17.06
CA ILE A 39 10.48 -16.29 16.20
C ILE A 39 11.99 -16.22 16.14
N GLU A 40 12.65 -17.33 16.50
CA GLU A 40 14.09 -17.51 16.30
C GLU A 40 14.36 -18.01 14.87
N PHE A 41 15.13 -17.22 14.13
CA PHE A 41 15.66 -17.58 12.81
C PHE A 41 17.02 -18.23 12.95
N ASN A 42 17.22 -19.34 12.23
CA ASN A 42 18.50 -20.01 12.08
C ASN A 42 18.83 -20.08 10.59
N LEU A 43 19.71 -19.19 10.12
CA LEU A 43 19.97 -18.99 8.69
C LEU A 43 21.37 -19.41 8.28
N GLU A 44 21.49 -19.89 7.05
CA GLU A 44 22.73 -19.98 6.30
C GLU A 44 22.64 -19.06 5.08
N ILE A 45 23.51 -18.05 5.02
CA ILE A 45 23.48 -17.02 4.00
C ILE A 45 24.74 -17.16 3.13
N PRO A 46 24.62 -17.45 1.83
CA PRO A 46 25.76 -17.44 0.93
C PRO A 46 26.26 -16.01 0.72
N VAL A 47 27.58 -15.85 0.62
CA VAL A 47 28.21 -14.58 0.22
C VAL A 47 28.92 -14.77 -1.11
N GLU A 48 28.69 -13.87 -2.07
CA GLU A 48 29.47 -13.82 -3.29
C GLU A 48 30.84 -13.20 -3.00
N VAL A 49 31.83 -14.06 -2.79
CA VAL A 49 33.18 -13.64 -2.42
C VAL A 49 33.96 -13.24 -3.69
N GLN A 50 34.05 -11.93 -3.96
CA GLN A 50 35.01 -11.43 -4.97
C GLN A 50 36.47 -11.51 -4.47
N SER A 51 36.69 -11.64 -3.16
CA SER A 51 37.99 -11.54 -2.48
C SER A 51 38.20 -12.67 -1.46
N LYS A 52 39.04 -13.68 -1.78
CA LYS A 52 39.33 -14.86 -0.91
C LYS A 52 39.97 -14.54 0.46
N LYS A 53 40.08 -13.27 0.85
CA LYS A 53 40.78 -12.84 2.06
C LYS A 53 39.91 -12.13 3.11
N GLU A 54 38.63 -11.90 2.82
CA GLU A 54 37.79 -11.09 3.70
C GLU A 54 36.86 -11.95 4.57
N ASP A 55 36.64 -11.49 5.80
CA ASP A 55 35.59 -11.99 6.68
C ASP A 55 34.32 -11.16 6.43
N PHE A 56 33.15 -11.77 6.64
CA PHE A 56 31.85 -11.10 6.45
C PHE A 56 31.02 -11.18 7.73
N LEU A 57 30.20 -10.15 7.93
CA LEU A 57 29.28 -10.01 9.06
C LEU A 57 27.86 -9.80 8.55
N LEU A 58 26.92 -10.41 9.27
CA LEU A 58 25.50 -10.10 9.23
C LEU A 58 25.20 -9.01 10.26
N LEU A 59 24.54 -7.96 9.81
CA LEU A 59 24.11 -6.82 10.61
C LEU A 59 22.59 -6.69 10.50
N LYS A 60 21.94 -6.23 11.56
CA LYS A 60 20.52 -5.86 11.59
C LYS A 60 20.40 -4.34 11.59
N TYR A 61 19.50 -3.80 10.79
CA TYR A 61 19.25 -2.36 10.75
C TYR A 61 18.31 -1.95 11.88
N ASN A 62 18.71 -0.92 12.62
CA ASN A 62 17.86 -0.26 13.61
C ASN A 62 17.17 0.93 12.94
N HIS A 63 15.88 0.77 12.67
CA HIS A 63 15.09 1.75 11.94
C HIS A 63 14.92 3.08 12.71
N LYS A 64 14.98 3.05 14.05
CA LYS A 64 14.80 4.24 14.90
C LYS A 64 16.07 5.09 14.97
N GLU A 65 17.21 4.44 15.14
CA GLU A 65 18.51 5.11 15.31
C GLU A 65 19.30 5.24 13.99
N VAL A 66 18.75 4.72 12.88
CA VAL A 66 19.33 4.80 11.53
C VAL A 66 20.78 4.31 11.53
N GLN A 67 20.98 3.10 12.05
CA GLN A 67 22.31 2.50 12.19
C GLN A 67 22.26 0.97 12.04
N LEU A 68 23.40 0.36 11.72
CA LEU A 68 23.51 -1.11 11.70
C LEU A 68 23.94 -1.62 13.08
N GLU A 69 23.55 -2.85 13.42
CA GLU A 69 23.92 -3.53 14.65
C GLU A 69 24.36 -4.96 14.35
N THR A 70 25.50 -5.37 14.89
CA THR A 70 26.04 -6.71 14.63
C THR A 70 25.14 -7.79 15.24
N VAL A 71 24.73 -8.77 14.42
CA VAL A 71 24.01 -9.95 14.93
C VAL A 71 24.95 -10.75 15.82
N LYS A 72 24.61 -10.90 17.10
CA LYS A 72 25.54 -11.44 18.11
C LYS A 72 25.93 -12.90 17.89
N LYS A 73 24.96 -13.75 17.54
CA LYS A 73 25.19 -15.20 17.33
C LYS A 73 25.37 -15.47 15.84
N GLN A 74 26.59 -15.27 15.33
CA GLN A 74 26.91 -15.56 13.94
C GLN A 74 28.31 -16.16 13.77
N LYS A 75 28.55 -16.83 12.64
CA LYS A 75 29.83 -17.39 12.27
C LYS A 75 29.99 -17.44 10.76
N PHE A 76 31.04 -16.81 10.25
CA PHE A 76 31.43 -16.93 8.85
C PHE A 76 32.32 -18.16 8.62
N ASN A 77 32.03 -18.93 7.57
CA ASN A 77 32.82 -20.08 7.15
C ASN A 77 33.48 -19.83 5.79
N LYS A 78 34.78 -19.54 5.82
CA LYS A 78 35.61 -19.28 4.62
C LYS A 78 35.64 -20.42 3.59
N LYS A 79 35.37 -21.66 4.00
CA LYS A 79 35.42 -22.82 3.09
C LYS A 79 34.14 -22.97 2.28
N SER A 80 32.99 -22.73 2.91
CA SER A 80 31.68 -22.82 2.26
C SER A 80 31.19 -21.47 1.75
N GLU A 81 31.87 -20.37 2.10
CA GLU A 81 31.48 -19.00 1.75
C GLU A 81 30.06 -18.69 2.24
N THR A 82 29.78 -19.08 3.48
CA THR A 82 28.48 -18.90 4.13
C THR A 82 28.60 -18.28 5.51
N ILE A 83 27.63 -17.44 5.87
CA ILE A 83 27.41 -16.98 7.25
C ILE A 83 26.29 -17.84 7.85
N SER A 84 26.58 -18.48 8.98
CA SER A 84 25.55 -19.10 9.82
C SER A 84 25.17 -18.11 10.93
N ALA A 85 23.89 -17.80 11.10
CA ALA A 85 23.44 -16.85 12.12
C ALA A 85 22.14 -17.28 12.81
N THR A 86 22.01 -16.90 14.08
CA THR A 86 20.82 -17.10 14.91
C THR A 86 20.37 -15.77 15.50
N PHE A 87 19.11 -15.39 15.32
CA PHE A 87 18.54 -14.15 15.85
C PHE A 87 17.02 -14.24 15.99
N GLU A 88 16.43 -13.31 16.75
CA GLU A 88 14.98 -13.23 16.94
C GLU A 88 14.37 -12.08 16.12
N GLY A 89 13.18 -12.35 15.60
CA GLY A 89 12.36 -11.40 14.87
C GLY A 89 12.87 -11.05 13.47
N GLY A 90 11.97 -10.46 12.68
CA GLY A 90 12.26 -9.96 11.34
C GLY A 90 13.01 -8.63 11.32
N GLY A 91 12.96 -7.95 10.17
CA GLY A 91 13.53 -6.64 9.90
C GLY A 91 14.54 -6.67 8.74
N THR A 92 15.20 -5.53 8.52
CA THR A 92 16.18 -5.39 7.46
C THR A 92 17.57 -5.82 7.93
N PHE A 93 18.24 -6.63 7.10
CA PHE A 93 19.56 -7.19 7.34
C PHE A 93 20.52 -6.83 6.22
N VAL A 94 21.79 -6.69 6.60
CA VAL A 94 22.87 -6.32 5.69
C VAL A 94 24.02 -7.29 5.91
N VAL A 95 24.52 -7.90 4.83
CA VAL A 95 25.77 -8.65 4.84
C VAL A 95 26.88 -7.82 4.21
N LEU A 96 27.93 -7.59 4.99
CA LEU A 96 29.05 -6.73 4.62
C LEU A 96 30.39 -7.37 4.99
N SER A 97 31.43 -7.03 4.22
CA SER A 97 32.81 -7.34 4.59
C SER A 97 33.16 -6.67 5.91
N SER A 98 33.80 -7.41 6.84
CA SER A 98 34.25 -6.89 8.13
C SER A 98 35.16 -5.67 8.00
N ASN A 99 35.87 -5.51 6.89
CA ASN A 99 36.70 -4.33 6.62
C ASN A 99 35.87 -3.07 6.32
N LYS A 100 34.65 -3.24 5.80
CA LYS A 100 33.69 -2.15 5.54
C LYS A 100 32.83 -1.86 6.77
N VAL A 101 32.68 -2.83 7.68
CA VAL A 101 31.98 -2.61 8.96
C VAL A 101 32.82 -1.70 9.83
N GLN A 102 32.25 -0.55 10.16
CA GLN A 102 32.90 0.43 11.03
C GLN A 102 32.42 0.17 12.46
N GLU A 103 33.06 -0.76 13.18
CA GLU A 103 32.76 -1.02 14.59
C GLU A 103 33.16 0.17 15.48
N ASN A 104 32.41 1.28 15.45
CA ASN A 104 32.56 2.39 16.39
C ASN A 104 31.20 3.06 16.57
N GLY A 105 30.65 3.01 17.79
CA GLY A 105 29.56 3.90 18.17
C GLY A 105 30.08 5.32 18.40
N LEU A 106 29.17 6.30 18.45
CA LEU A 106 29.45 7.67 18.91
C LEU A 106 30.40 7.68 20.11
N SER A 107 31.66 8.06 19.88
CA SER A 107 32.67 8.12 20.94
C SER A 107 32.19 9.03 22.07
N THR A 108 32.26 8.54 23.31
CA THR A 108 32.01 9.37 24.51
C THR A 108 33.14 10.38 24.75
N GLU A 109 34.29 10.22 24.10
CA GLU A 109 35.43 11.14 24.17
C GLU A 109 35.27 12.32 23.19
N GLY A 110 34.49 12.15 22.12
CA GLY A 110 34.11 13.22 21.20
C GLY A 110 33.02 14.10 21.80
N LYS A 111 33.22 15.43 21.80
CA LYS A 111 32.19 16.36 22.26
C LYS A 111 31.03 16.38 21.26
N LYS A 112 29.97 15.63 21.56
CA LYS A 112 28.71 15.66 20.83
C LYS A 112 28.15 17.08 20.77
N THR A 113 27.69 17.48 19.59
CA THR A 113 27.06 18.77 19.37
C THR A 113 25.79 18.61 18.53
N LYS A 114 24.85 19.55 18.69
CA LYS A 114 23.70 19.66 17.78
C LYS A 114 24.18 19.96 16.37
N PHE A 115 23.38 19.56 15.37
CA PHE A 115 23.66 19.84 13.97
C PHE A 115 24.03 21.31 13.74
N LYS A 116 25.11 21.50 12.97
CA LYS A 116 25.50 22.76 12.38
C LYS A 116 25.91 22.48 10.95
N LYS A 117 25.41 23.28 10.01
CA LYS A 117 25.80 23.18 8.61
C LYS A 117 27.32 23.25 8.48
N PHE A 118 27.87 22.34 7.69
CA PHE A 118 29.29 22.17 7.49
C PHE A 118 29.59 21.91 6.00
N ASN A 119 30.86 22.04 5.64
CA ASN A 119 31.35 21.68 4.31
C ASN A 119 32.26 20.46 4.43
N GLY A 120 32.21 19.56 3.44
CA GLY A 120 33.00 18.34 3.41
C GLY A 120 32.17 17.09 3.62
N LYS A 121 32.83 15.93 3.69
CA LYS A 121 32.15 14.65 3.84
C LYS A 121 31.83 14.35 5.30
N ALA A 122 30.72 13.67 5.52
CA ALA A 122 30.36 13.07 6.79
C ALA A 122 29.90 11.63 6.59
N ARG A 123 29.91 10.85 7.66
CA ARG A 123 29.35 9.50 7.69
C ARG A 123 28.21 9.41 8.70
N ILE A 124 27.23 8.57 8.43
CA ILE A 124 26.22 8.21 9.43
C ILE A 124 26.84 7.16 10.37
N ASN A 125 26.54 7.27 11.66
CA ASN A 125 27.03 6.39 12.70
C ASN A 125 26.72 4.91 12.36
N ASN A 126 27.76 4.09 12.38
CA ASN A 126 27.69 2.66 12.07
C ASN A 126 27.00 2.33 10.73
N LEU A 127 27.06 3.23 9.74
CA LEU A 127 26.66 2.98 8.36
C LEU A 127 27.86 3.21 7.42
N PRO A 128 28.16 2.30 6.48
CA PRO A 128 29.24 2.47 5.51
C PRO A 128 28.81 3.39 4.34
N LEU A 129 28.24 4.55 4.66
CA LEU A 129 27.75 5.53 3.70
C LEU A 129 28.38 6.90 3.98
N GLU A 130 28.94 7.52 2.94
CA GLU A 130 29.41 8.90 2.99
C GLU A 130 28.36 9.84 2.39
N LEU A 131 28.09 10.94 3.09
CA LEU A 131 27.21 12.03 2.66
C LEU A 131 28.02 13.32 2.52
N ASP A 132 27.61 14.19 1.61
CA ASP A 132 28.21 15.51 1.47
C ASP A 132 27.47 16.52 2.36
N GLY A 133 28.23 17.27 3.16
CA GLY A 133 27.73 18.34 4.03
C GLY A 133 26.86 19.36 3.29
N LYS A 134 27.04 19.52 1.97
CA LYS A 134 26.20 20.40 1.14
C LYS A 134 24.75 19.88 0.97
N ASP A 135 24.51 18.57 1.04
CA ASP A 135 23.22 17.95 0.73
C ASP A 135 22.20 18.09 1.87
N PHE A 136 22.67 18.47 3.06
CA PHE A 136 21.81 18.75 4.21
C PHE A 136 21.06 20.09 4.06
N THR A 137 19.89 20.24 4.67
CA THR A 137 19.27 21.56 4.83
C THR A 137 19.94 22.34 5.97
N GLU A 138 19.59 23.61 6.14
CA GLU A 138 20.03 24.43 7.29
C GLU A 138 19.60 23.82 8.63
N ASN A 139 18.50 23.07 8.65
CA ASN A 139 17.97 22.41 9.83
C ASN A 139 18.52 20.99 10.03
N GLY A 140 19.44 20.53 9.17
CA GLY A 140 20.07 19.22 9.30
C GLY A 140 19.24 18.05 8.79
N THR A 141 18.30 18.31 7.88
CA THR A 141 17.57 17.24 7.19
C THR A 141 18.26 16.87 5.87
N PHE A 142 18.15 15.61 5.45
CA PHE A 142 18.59 15.15 4.14
C PHE A 142 17.60 14.12 3.58
N LYS A 143 17.66 13.88 2.28
CA LYS A 143 16.73 13.03 1.55
C LYS A 143 17.48 11.95 0.78
N ILE A 144 16.90 10.75 0.75
CA ILE A 144 17.31 9.67 -0.14
C ILE A 144 16.13 9.39 -1.07
N SER A 145 16.39 9.35 -2.37
CA SER A 145 15.34 9.18 -3.37
C SER A 145 15.65 8.02 -4.30
N LYS A 146 14.61 7.37 -4.81
CA LYS A 146 14.69 6.32 -5.82
C LYS A 146 13.66 6.57 -6.91
N ILE A 147 14.10 6.49 -8.15
CA ILE A 147 13.19 6.52 -9.30
C ILE A 147 12.71 5.09 -9.56
N VAL A 148 11.40 4.88 -9.47
CA VAL A 148 10.72 3.64 -9.86
C VAL A 148 10.09 3.87 -11.22
N LYS A 149 10.24 2.90 -12.13
CA LYS A 149 9.66 2.98 -13.47
C LYS A 149 8.54 1.97 -13.62
N PHE A 150 7.38 2.43 -14.06
CA PHE A 150 6.28 1.59 -14.48
C PHE A 150 6.26 1.54 -16.00
N LYS A 151 6.08 0.36 -16.58
CA LYS A 151 5.86 0.23 -18.02
C LYS A 151 4.36 0.22 -18.26
N ASP A 152 3.90 1.08 -19.15
CA ASP A 152 2.51 1.03 -19.59
C ASP A 152 2.34 -0.11 -20.58
N GLU A 153 1.68 -1.19 -20.15
CA GLU A 153 1.61 -2.41 -20.97
C GLU A 153 0.31 -2.49 -21.77
N ASP A 154 -0.78 -1.84 -21.35
CA ASP A 154 -2.10 -2.02 -21.99
C ASP A 154 -3.07 -0.85 -21.73
N SER A 155 -3.19 0.09 -22.68
CA SER A 155 -4.23 1.13 -22.71
C SER A 155 -5.32 0.78 -23.73
N LEU A 156 -6.59 1.15 -23.47
CA LEU A 156 -7.63 1.17 -24.50
C LEU A 156 -7.52 2.40 -25.43
N ASP A 157 -6.79 3.43 -25.01
CA ASP A 157 -6.46 4.56 -25.86
C ASP A 157 -5.16 4.27 -26.64
N ASN A 158 -5.26 4.08 -27.95
CA ASN A 158 -4.11 3.83 -28.85
C ASN A 158 -3.13 5.02 -28.94
N GLU A 159 -3.54 6.19 -28.47
CA GLU A 159 -2.70 7.34 -28.18
C GLU A 159 -3.23 7.91 -26.88
N ILE A 160 -2.41 7.92 -25.81
CA ILE A 160 -2.60 8.87 -24.72
C ILE A 160 -2.82 10.20 -25.41
N LEU A 161 -3.99 10.80 -25.18
CA LEU A 161 -4.40 12.08 -25.74
C LEU A 161 -3.16 12.93 -25.99
N SER A 162 -2.90 13.27 -27.25
CA SER A 162 -1.81 14.16 -27.66
C SER A 162 -1.95 15.58 -27.11
N ASP A 163 -2.78 15.75 -26.08
CA ASP A 163 -2.80 16.90 -25.22
C ASP A 163 -1.46 16.97 -24.50
N LYS A 164 -0.72 18.05 -24.75
CA LYS A 164 0.65 18.24 -24.24
C LYS A 164 0.72 18.29 -22.71
N ASN A 165 -0.43 18.25 -22.04
CA ASN A 165 -0.63 18.52 -20.62
C ASN A 165 -1.04 17.28 -19.80
N LEU A 166 -1.30 16.11 -20.41
CA LEU A 166 -1.60 14.86 -19.68
C LEU A 166 -0.56 13.78 -19.99
N LYS A 167 0.72 14.13 -19.78
CA LYS A 167 1.79 13.15 -19.88
C LYS A 167 1.97 12.49 -18.53
N GLU A 168 1.38 11.31 -18.40
CA GLU A 168 1.73 10.43 -17.31
C GLU A 168 3.25 10.20 -17.29
N LYS A 169 3.85 10.39 -16.12
CA LYS A 169 5.25 10.03 -15.94
C LYS A 169 5.30 8.53 -15.70
N ASP A 170 5.94 7.80 -16.61
CA ASP A 170 6.35 6.39 -16.40
C ASP A 170 7.36 6.24 -15.25
N GLU A 171 7.73 7.34 -14.60
CA GLU A 171 8.73 7.43 -13.54
C GLU A 171 8.13 8.10 -12.31
N VAL A 172 8.23 7.42 -11.17
CA VAL A 172 7.82 7.90 -9.86
C VAL A 172 9.06 8.08 -9.00
N VAL A 173 9.09 9.15 -8.21
CA VAL A 173 10.16 9.38 -7.23
C VAL A 173 9.66 8.98 -5.84
N LEU A 174 10.21 7.90 -5.29
CA LEU A 174 10.07 7.59 -3.87
C LEU A 174 11.12 8.36 -3.09
N GLU A 175 10.76 8.92 -1.93
CA GLU A 175 11.65 9.77 -1.14
C GLU A 175 11.52 9.51 0.37
N ALA A 176 12.66 9.24 1.01
CA ALA A 176 12.77 9.13 2.45
C ALA A 176 13.56 10.32 3.02
N THR A 177 12.99 11.01 4.02
CA THR A 177 13.63 12.13 4.71
C THR A 177 14.15 11.70 6.08
N TYR A 178 15.35 12.17 6.41
CA TYR A 178 16.04 11.91 7.66
C TYR A 178 16.48 13.23 8.31
N MET A 179 16.65 13.23 9.62
CA MET A 179 17.12 14.38 10.39
C MET A 179 18.35 13.99 11.20
N ILE A 180 19.35 14.88 11.24
CA ILE A 180 20.54 14.69 12.08
C ILE A 180 20.25 15.12 13.51
N ASP A 181 20.44 14.19 14.45
CA ASP A 181 20.22 14.45 15.88
C ASP A 181 21.48 15.04 16.53
N GLU A 182 22.63 14.39 16.31
CA GLU A 182 23.92 14.77 16.89
C GLU A 182 25.05 14.62 15.87
N MET A 183 26.12 15.39 16.07
CA MET A 183 27.35 15.29 15.28
C MET A 183 28.60 15.36 16.18
N TYR A 184 29.65 14.64 15.77
CA TYR A 184 30.99 14.71 16.37
C TYR A 184 32.08 14.50 15.32
N GLU A 185 33.31 14.87 15.67
CA GLU A 185 34.48 14.70 14.81
C GLU A 185 35.35 13.55 15.32
N GLU A 186 35.73 12.64 14.42
CA GLU A 186 36.55 11.48 14.72
C GLU A 186 37.57 11.28 13.61
N ASN A 187 38.86 11.30 13.93
CA ASN A 187 39.95 11.14 12.97
C ASN A 187 39.79 12.04 11.72
N GLU A 188 39.50 13.33 11.94
CA GLU A 188 39.27 14.34 10.89
C GLU A 188 38.03 14.07 10.00
N THR A 189 37.18 13.11 10.38
CA THR A 189 35.93 12.78 9.69
C THR A 189 34.74 13.13 10.56
N MET A 190 33.74 13.78 9.98
CA MET A 190 32.50 14.09 10.68
C MET A 190 31.58 12.87 10.73
N VAL A 191 31.01 12.60 11.89
CA VAL A 191 30.10 11.48 12.13
C VAL A 191 28.78 12.00 12.68
N LEU A 192 27.68 11.44 12.18
CA LEU A 192 26.32 11.92 12.42
C LEU A 192 25.44 10.79 12.99
N SER A 193 24.64 11.05 14.01
CA SER A 193 23.45 10.23 14.27
C SER A 193 22.24 10.81 13.56
N ALA A 194 21.34 9.95 13.13
CA ALA A 194 20.15 10.36 12.41
C ALA A 194 18.91 9.59 12.89
N SER A 195 17.76 10.21 12.64
CA SER A 195 16.45 9.62 12.82
C SER A 195 15.63 9.79 11.54
N ALA A 196 14.74 8.85 11.26
CA ALA A 196 13.82 8.96 10.13
C ALA A 196 12.72 9.98 10.43
N VAL A 197 12.43 10.86 9.46
CA VAL A 197 11.35 11.87 9.54
C VAL A 197 10.11 11.38 8.81
N THR A 198 10.30 10.69 7.69
CA THR A 198 9.23 10.04 6.92
C THR A 198 9.44 8.53 6.92
N LEU A 199 8.48 7.79 6.37
CA LEU A 199 8.69 6.37 6.09
C LEU A 199 9.94 6.18 5.22
N GLN A 200 10.75 5.21 5.61
CA GLN A 200 12.06 4.99 4.99
C GLN A 200 11.97 4.23 3.66
N SER A 201 10.79 3.65 3.36
CA SER A 201 10.44 3.15 2.03
C SER A 201 10.15 4.28 1.03
N GLY A 202 9.89 5.49 1.54
CA GLY A 202 9.44 6.64 0.75
C GLY A 202 8.01 6.51 0.22
N LYS A 203 7.25 5.53 0.73
CA LYS A 203 5.84 5.31 0.38
C LYS A 203 4.92 6.07 1.32
N THR A 204 3.72 6.39 0.84
CA THR A 204 2.59 6.82 1.66
C THR A 204 1.94 5.59 2.31
N PRO A 205 1.60 5.62 3.61
CA PRO A 205 0.90 4.52 4.27
C PRO A 205 -0.42 4.18 3.58
N VAL A 206 -0.81 2.91 3.58
CA VAL A 206 -2.01 2.41 2.90
C VAL A 206 -2.96 1.72 3.87
N ILE A 207 -4.24 2.05 3.78
CA ILE A 207 -5.29 1.36 4.54
C ILE A 207 -6.22 0.65 3.56
N LEU A 208 -6.35 -0.67 3.74
CA LEU A 208 -7.22 -1.53 2.93
C LEU A 208 -8.61 -1.63 3.59
N VAL A 209 -9.67 -1.24 2.88
CA VAL A 209 -11.03 -1.09 3.42
C VAL A 209 -11.97 -2.11 2.78
N HIS A 210 -12.34 -3.16 3.52
CA HIS A 210 -13.10 -4.30 2.96
C HIS A 210 -14.56 -3.94 2.62
N GLY A 211 -15.21 -4.82 1.83
CA GLY A 211 -16.63 -4.71 1.48
C GLY A 211 -17.58 -5.39 2.46
N LEU A 212 -18.85 -5.54 2.07
CA LEU A 212 -19.84 -6.33 2.82
C LEU A 212 -19.32 -7.72 3.19
N PHE A 213 -19.54 -8.12 4.45
CA PHE A 213 -19.17 -9.43 5.03
C PHE A 213 -17.68 -9.80 4.97
N GLY A 214 -16.81 -8.89 4.51
CA GLY A 214 -15.37 -9.10 4.52
C GLY A 214 -14.76 -8.67 5.85
N GLY A 215 -13.52 -9.08 6.12
CA GLY A 215 -12.67 -8.58 7.20
C GLY A 215 -11.26 -8.31 6.69
N ALA A 216 -10.25 -8.55 7.52
CA ALA A 216 -8.85 -8.54 7.11
C ALA A 216 -8.54 -9.69 6.14
N ASP A 217 -9.29 -10.79 6.22
CA ASP A 217 -9.21 -11.95 5.31
C ASP A 217 -9.42 -11.60 3.84
N THR A 218 -10.22 -10.57 3.56
CA THR A 218 -10.50 -10.05 2.20
C THR A 218 -9.22 -9.59 1.49
N TRP A 219 -8.20 -9.25 2.27
CA TRP A 219 -6.91 -8.77 1.79
C TRP A 219 -5.80 -9.82 1.92
N GLY A 220 -6.16 -11.04 2.34
CA GLY A 220 -5.25 -12.15 2.55
C GLY A 220 -4.65 -12.22 3.96
N PHE A 221 -5.22 -11.51 4.93
CA PHE A 221 -4.71 -11.45 6.30
C PHE A 221 -5.54 -12.29 7.28
N GLU A 222 -4.99 -12.56 8.45
CA GLU A 222 -5.68 -13.31 9.49
C GLU A 222 -6.67 -12.43 10.27
N ASP A 223 -7.93 -12.87 10.35
CA ASP A 223 -8.95 -12.24 11.20
C ASP A 223 -8.93 -12.82 12.62
N ARG A 224 -8.43 -12.04 13.57
CA ARG A 224 -8.43 -12.37 15.00
C ARG A 224 -9.60 -11.77 15.77
N TRP A 225 -10.24 -10.77 15.20
CA TRP A 225 -11.42 -10.12 15.75
C TRP A 225 -12.66 -10.68 15.06
N VAL A 226 -13.62 -11.19 15.84
CA VAL A 226 -14.93 -11.55 15.32
C VAL A 226 -15.77 -10.28 15.28
N HIS A 227 -16.24 -9.91 14.10
CA HIS A 227 -16.82 -8.58 13.85
C HIS A 227 -18.08 -8.63 12.97
N ASN A 228 -18.14 -9.57 12.02
CA ASN A 228 -19.28 -9.70 11.12
C ASN A 228 -20.59 -9.90 11.88
N PHE A 229 -21.60 -9.09 11.54
CA PHE A 229 -22.93 -9.04 12.18
C PHE A 229 -22.97 -8.53 13.62
N TYR A 230 -21.88 -7.96 14.15
CA TYR A 230 -21.81 -7.44 15.52
C TYR A 230 -21.44 -5.96 15.55
N ASP A 231 -22.16 -5.18 16.36
CA ASP A 231 -21.92 -3.75 16.54
C ASP A 231 -20.57 -3.48 17.22
N GLU A 232 -20.04 -4.45 17.98
CA GLU A 232 -18.72 -4.39 18.59
C GLU A 232 -17.91 -5.66 18.29
N PRO A 233 -16.63 -5.54 17.89
CA PRO A 233 -15.76 -6.67 17.65
C PRO A 233 -15.29 -7.29 18.98
N TRP A 234 -14.98 -8.59 18.96
CA TRP A 234 -14.38 -9.28 20.10
C TRP A 234 -13.30 -10.26 19.69
N ALA A 235 -12.31 -10.47 20.57
CA ALA A 235 -11.17 -11.33 20.28
C ALA A 235 -11.60 -12.81 20.16
N GLY A 236 -11.53 -13.37 18.95
CA GLY A 236 -11.92 -14.77 18.68
C GLY A 236 -11.06 -15.78 19.45
N GLU A 237 -9.78 -15.47 19.56
CA GLU A 237 -8.72 -16.22 20.24
C GLU A 237 -7.81 -15.23 21.00
N PRO A 238 -6.88 -15.68 21.86
CA PRO A 238 -5.95 -14.77 22.50
C PRO A 238 -5.10 -14.03 21.46
N ILE A 239 -5.08 -12.70 21.55
CA ILE A 239 -4.26 -11.80 20.73
C ILE A 239 -3.11 -11.32 21.61
N ARG A 240 -1.88 -11.61 21.20
CA ARG A 240 -0.68 -11.26 21.94
C ARG A 240 -0.29 -9.82 21.64
N GLY A 241 0.39 -9.18 22.58
CA GLY A 241 0.78 -7.77 22.43
C GLY A 241 1.68 -7.49 21.22
N TYR A 242 2.43 -8.47 20.73
CA TYR A 242 3.21 -8.27 19.51
C TYR A 242 2.39 -8.41 18.22
N GLU A 243 1.17 -8.94 18.30
CA GLU A 243 0.22 -9.00 17.18
C GLU A 243 -0.58 -7.70 17.08
N THR A 244 -0.40 -6.75 18.01
CA THR A 244 -1.17 -5.50 18.08
C THR A 244 -0.28 -4.28 17.94
N ILE A 245 -0.85 -3.17 17.45
CA ILE A 245 -0.13 -1.92 17.21
C ILE A 245 0.30 -1.27 18.53
N THR A 246 -0.56 -1.27 19.55
CA THR A 246 -0.26 -0.63 20.85
C THR A 246 0.61 -1.48 21.78
N GLY A 247 0.84 -2.76 21.48
CA GLY A 247 1.48 -3.69 22.41
C GLY A 247 0.51 -4.37 23.38
N THR A 248 -0.79 -4.04 23.33
CA THR A 248 -1.81 -4.57 24.26
C THR A 248 -2.17 -6.01 23.91
N SER A 249 -2.25 -6.87 24.93
CA SER A 249 -2.71 -8.25 24.76
C SER A 249 -4.19 -8.38 25.12
N TYR A 250 -4.93 -9.16 24.35
CA TYR A 250 -6.37 -9.38 24.51
C TYR A 250 -6.66 -10.87 24.74
N PRO A 251 -7.20 -11.25 25.90
CA PRO A 251 -7.75 -12.59 26.09
C PRO A 251 -8.92 -12.87 25.15
N THR A 252 -9.19 -14.15 24.88
CA THR A 252 -10.39 -14.60 24.18
C THR A 252 -11.67 -13.96 24.75
N HIS A 253 -12.56 -13.52 23.88
CA HIS A 253 -13.84 -12.84 24.16
C HIS A 253 -13.71 -11.46 24.81
N THR A 254 -12.54 -10.83 24.72
CA THR A 254 -12.45 -9.40 25.06
C THR A 254 -13.15 -8.58 23.98
N GLU A 255 -14.19 -7.86 24.37
CA GLU A 255 -14.88 -6.88 23.51
C GLU A 255 -14.02 -5.63 23.32
N SER A 256 -14.11 -5.01 22.15
CA SER A 256 -13.47 -3.74 21.81
C SER A 256 -14.38 -2.90 20.92
N THR A 257 -13.85 -1.85 20.29
CA THR A 257 -14.60 -1.00 19.37
C THR A 257 -13.87 -0.87 18.04
N TYR A 258 -14.60 -0.54 16.97
CA TYR A 258 -14.01 -0.27 15.65
C TYR A 258 -13.19 1.03 15.59
N SER A 259 -13.19 1.86 16.63
CA SER A 259 -12.23 2.98 16.76
C SER A 259 -10.91 2.55 17.43
N ASN A 260 -10.84 1.35 18.01
CA ASN A 260 -9.60 0.87 18.60
C ASN A 260 -8.64 0.40 17.50
N ILE A 261 -7.51 1.10 17.37
CA ILE A 261 -6.46 0.80 16.39
C ILE A 261 -6.00 -0.67 16.40
N ASP A 262 -6.00 -1.36 17.55
CA ASP A 262 -5.58 -2.76 17.64
C ASP A 262 -6.52 -3.74 16.92
N VAL A 263 -7.79 -3.35 16.69
CA VAL A 263 -8.76 -4.14 15.90
C VAL A 263 -8.33 -4.27 14.44
N HIS A 264 -7.48 -3.35 13.98
CA HIS A 264 -7.05 -3.20 12.59
C HIS A 264 -5.64 -3.74 12.33
N SER A 265 -5.05 -4.40 13.33
CA SER A 265 -3.71 -4.97 13.23
C SER A 265 -3.70 -6.15 12.27
N ILE A 266 -2.74 -6.17 11.35
CA ILE A 266 -2.44 -7.34 10.53
C ILE A 266 -1.71 -8.34 11.42
N THR A 267 -2.42 -9.41 11.81
CA THR A 267 -1.91 -10.41 12.76
C THR A 267 -1.29 -11.65 12.09
N GLY A 268 -1.59 -11.86 10.80
CA GLY A 268 -1.11 -13.00 10.03
C GLY A 268 -1.36 -12.80 8.53
N ILE A 269 -0.68 -13.59 7.70
CA ILE A 269 -0.91 -13.67 6.24
C ILE A 269 -1.42 -15.07 5.89
N VAL A 270 -2.71 -15.19 5.59
CA VAL A 270 -3.40 -16.47 5.34
C VAL A 270 -3.47 -16.83 3.85
N ASN A 271 -3.45 -15.83 2.95
CA ASN A 271 -3.53 -16.02 1.51
C ASN A 271 -2.59 -15.06 0.79
N ASP A 272 -1.60 -15.58 0.08
CA ASP A 272 -0.57 -14.82 -0.62
C ASP A 272 -0.95 -14.41 -2.07
N GLU A 273 -2.10 -14.84 -2.55
CA GLU A 273 -2.66 -14.46 -3.85
C GLU A 273 -3.50 -13.18 -3.77
N GLU A 274 -4.01 -12.83 -2.57
CA GLU A 274 -4.79 -11.61 -2.36
C GLU A 274 -3.94 -10.34 -2.44
N LEU A 275 -4.59 -9.26 -2.87
CA LEU A 275 -3.95 -7.97 -3.13
C LEU A 275 -3.11 -7.46 -1.95
N GLY A 276 -3.65 -7.50 -0.72
CA GLY A 276 -2.94 -6.99 0.46
C GLY A 276 -1.62 -7.72 0.69
N SER A 277 -1.65 -9.05 0.67
CA SER A 277 -0.45 -9.89 0.75
C SER A 277 0.53 -9.64 -0.39
N LYS A 278 0.05 -9.44 -1.62
CA LYS A 278 0.88 -9.14 -2.78
C LYS A 278 1.59 -7.79 -2.66
N LEU A 279 0.93 -6.77 -2.13
CA LEU A 279 1.55 -5.47 -1.85
C LEU A 279 2.71 -5.62 -0.85
N ILE A 280 2.57 -6.48 0.16
CA ILE A 280 3.65 -6.80 1.09
C ILE A 280 4.78 -7.59 0.39
N ILE A 281 4.44 -8.68 -0.29
CA ILE A 281 5.43 -9.63 -0.83
C ILE A 281 6.22 -9.03 -1.99
N GLU A 282 5.53 -8.38 -2.93
CA GLU A 282 6.09 -8.00 -4.23
C GLU A 282 6.46 -6.51 -4.29
N TYR A 283 5.77 -5.66 -3.53
CA TYR A 283 5.95 -4.21 -3.60
C TYR A 283 6.60 -3.60 -2.36
N GLY A 284 6.88 -4.38 -1.32
CA GLY A 284 7.73 -3.93 -0.22
C GLY A 284 6.99 -3.16 0.88
N TYR A 285 5.66 -3.23 0.97
CA TYR A 285 4.93 -2.70 2.12
C TYR A 285 5.14 -3.55 3.38
N THR A 286 5.31 -2.93 4.52
CA THR A 286 5.53 -3.57 5.82
C THR A 286 4.24 -3.51 6.65
N PRO A 287 3.67 -4.68 7.02
CA PRO A 287 2.46 -4.75 7.83
C PRO A 287 2.58 -3.95 9.12
N ASN A 288 1.51 -3.24 9.48
CA ASN A 288 1.42 -2.42 10.69
C ASN A 288 2.44 -1.26 10.78
N GLU A 289 3.18 -0.98 9.70
CA GLU A 289 4.07 0.18 9.60
C GLU A 289 3.62 1.12 8.46
N ASP A 290 3.41 0.57 7.26
CA ASP A 290 2.96 1.35 6.10
C ASP A 290 1.83 0.67 5.29
N ILE A 291 1.34 -0.49 5.74
CA ILE A 291 0.09 -1.08 5.26
C ILE A 291 -0.74 -1.63 6.42
N PHE A 292 -2.05 -1.36 6.38
CA PHE A 292 -3.01 -1.67 7.43
C PHE A 292 -4.31 -2.20 6.82
N ALA A 293 -5.09 -2.96 7.59
CA ALA A 293 -6.44 -3.37 7.21
C ALA A 293 -7.46 -2.69 8.11
N PHE A 294 -8.49 -2.07 7.54
CA PHE A 294 -9.58 -1.51 8.31
C PHE A 294 -10.75 -2.49 8.36
N VAL A 295 -11.12 -2.88 9.58
CA VAL A 295 -12.16 -3.85 9.89
C VAL A 295 -13.35 -3.12 10.47
N TYR A 296 -14.54 -3.36 9.96
CA TYR A 296 -15.76 -2.74 10.47
C TYR A 296 -16.97 -3.67 10.33
N ASN A 297 -18.06 -3.37 11.05
CA ASN A 297 -19.31 -4.06 10.81
C ASN A 297 -19.95 -3.53 9.52
N ALA A 298 -19.82 -4.27 8.42
CA ALA A 298 -20.41 -3.88 7.16
C ALA A 298 -21.91 -4.27 7.04
N SER A 299 -22.48 -4.99 8.00
CA SER A 299 -23.77 -5.70 7.84
C SER A 299 -24.84 -5.37 8.89
N GLY A 300 -24.50 -4.55 9.89
CA GLY A 300 -25.39 -4.19 11.00
C GLY A 300 -26.18 -2.90 10.78
N VAL A 301 -27.10 -2.62 11.70
CA VAL A 301 -27.85 -1.34 11.76
C VAL A 301 -26.94 -0.13 11.98
N ASP A 302 -25.80 -0.32 12.65
CA ASP A 302 -24.74 0.69 12.79
C ASP A 302 -23.68 0.60 11.68
N GLY A 303 -23.77 -0.38 10.77
CA GLY A 303 -22.81 -0.65 9.70
C GLY A 303 -22.88 0.27 8.49
N THR A 304 -23.39 1.49 8.69
CA THR A 304 -23.51 2.47 7.62
C THR A 304 -22.14 2.97 7.17
N VAL A 305 -22.03 3.39 5.91
CA VAL A 305 -20.80 3.98 5.36
C VAL A 305 -20.34 5.21 6.15
N ARG A 306 -21.29 5.98 6.71
CA ARG A 306 -20.99 7.11 7.61
C ARG A 306 -20.31 6.64 8.89
N VAL A 307 -20.91 5.68 9.59
CA VAL A 307 -20.36 5.21 10.88
C VAL A 307 -19.00 4.59 10.67
N ALA A 308 -18.85 3.72 9.67
CA ALA A 308 -17.57 3.14 9.29
C ALA A 308 -16.53 4.21 8.93
N ALA A 309 -16.91 5.27 8.21
CA ALA A 309 -16.00 6.36 7.86
C ALA A 309 -15.54 7.17 9.07
N ASN A 310 -16.39 7.35 10.10
CA ASN A 310 -15.97 8.01 11.34
C ASN A 310 -14.98 7.13 12.12
N HIS A 311 -15.22 5.82 12.21
CA HIS A 311 -14.24 4.89 12.78
C HIS A 311 -12.92 4.90 12.00
N LEU A 312 -12.97 4.95 10.67
CA LEU A 312 -11.77 5.08 9.84
C LEU A 312 -11.01 6.38 10.11
N GLU A 313 -11.70 7.50 10.35
CA GLU A 313 -11.07 8.77 10.75
C GLU A 313 -10.37 8.68 12.12
N ASP A 314 -11.01 8.04 13.10
CA ASP A 314 -10.41 7.77 14.42
C ASP A 314 -9.12 6.94 14.25
N VAL A 315 -9.17 5.88 13.44
CA VAL A 315 -8.02 4.98 13.19
C VAL A 315 -6.89 5.69 12.48
N ILE A 316 -7.18 6.51 11.46
CA ILE A 316 -6.16 7.35 10.79
C ILE A 316 -5.50 8.30 11.81
N THR A 317 -6.30 8.89 12.69
CA THR A 317 -5.81 9.80 13.75
C THR A 317 -4.89 9.07 14.72
N ASP A 318 -5.26 7.86 15.15
CA ASP A 318 -4.44 7.07 16.07
C ASP A 318 -3.17 6.55 15.39
N LEU A 319 -3.23 6.12 14.12
CA LEU A 319 -2.04 5.74 13.35
C LEU A 319 -1.04 6.88 13.25
N LYS A 320 -1.51 8.11 13.02
CA LYS A 320 -0.67 9.33 13.02
C LYS A 320 -0.02 9.61 14.37
N ASN A 321 -0.66 9.22 15.47
CA ASN A 321 -0.17 9.47 16.82
C ASN A 321 0.80 8.38 17.29
N GLU A 322 0.53 7.13 16.96
CA GLU A 322 1.22 5.95 17.52
C GLU A 322 2.25 5.34 16.57
N VAL A 323 2.05 5.42 15.25
CA VAL A 323 2.86 4.69 14.26
C VAL A 323 3.64 5.61 13.34
N PHE A 324 3.00 6.60 12.75
CA PHE A 324 3.64 7.41 11.70
C PHE A 324 4.71 8.34 12.25
N SER A 325 5.77 8.51 11.48
CA SER A 325 6.89 9.40 11.83
C SER A 325 6.50 10.89 11.84
N SER A 326 5.40 11.24 11.16
CA SER A 326 4.81 12.59 11.16
C SER A 326 3.30 12.56 11.32
N ARG A 327 2.76 13.45 12.15
CA ARG A 327 1.31 13.64 12.32
C ARG A 327 0.62 14.24 11.09
N THR A 328 1.39 14.90 10.22
CA THR A 328 0.89 15.48 8.96
C THR A 328 1.01 14.50 7.80
N GLN A 329 1.37 13.24 8.05
CA GLN A 329 1.46 12.23 7.01
C GLN A 329 0.06 11.86 6.54
N ASP A 330 -0.25 12.06 5.27
CA ASP A 330 -1.49 11.57 4.67
C ASP A 330 -1.43 10.06 4.44
N VAL A 331 -2.58 9.44 4.23
CA VAL A 331 -2.72 8.01 3.91
C VAL A 331 -3.35 7.82 2.53
N ASN A 332 -3.08 6.68 1.90
CA ASN A 332 -3.86 6.20 0.76
C ASN A 332 -4.91 5.18 1.24
N LEU A 333 -6.09 5.19 0.62
CA LEU A 333 -7.14 4.22 0.87
C LEU A 333 -7.31 3.30 -0.33
N VAL A 334 -7.41 1.99 -0.10
CA VAL A 334 -7.81 1.01 -1.13
C VAL A 334 -9.09 0.34 -0.66
N GLY A 335 -10.22 0.77 -1.19
CA GLY A 335 -11.53 0.25 -0.85
C GLY A 335 -12.00 -0.81 -1.84
N HIS A 336 -12.46 -1.97 -1.34
CA HIS A 336 -13.15 -2.96 -2.17
C HIS A 336 -14.65 -2.89 -1.94
N SER A 337 -15.45 -2.94 -3.02
CA SER A 337 -16.91 -2.99 -2.92
C SER A 337 -17.42 -1.82 -2.06
N MET A 338 -18.26 -2.08 -1.06
CA MET A 338 -18.75 -1.08 -0.09
C MET A 338 -17.64 -0.31 0.63
N GLY A 339 -16.44 -0.88 0.82
CA GLY A 339 -15.31 -0.19 1.45
C GLY A 339 -14.81 1.01 0.64
N GLY A 340 -15.03 1.03 -0.68
CA GLY A 340 -14.81 2.23 -1.48
C GLY A 340 -15.84 3.32 -1.20
N LEU A 341 -17.10 2.97 -0.87
CA LEU A 341 -18.11 3.94 -0.43
C LEU A 341 -17.79 4.52 0.95
N VAL A 342 -17.29 3.70 1.87
CA VAL A 342 -16.75 4.17 3.18
C VAL A 342 -15.62 5.18 2.95
N SER A 343 -14.67 4.84 2.09
CA SER A 343 -13.52 5.70 1.75
C SER A 343 -13.97 7.02 1.12
N ARG A 344 -14.95 6.97 0.20
CA ARG A 344 -15.57 8.15 -0.40
C ARG A 344 -16.28 9.02 0.63
N TYR A 345 -17.10 8.41 1.48
CA TYR A 345 -17.81 9.15 2.52
C TYR A 345 -16.83 9.94 3.39
N LEU A 346 -15.71 9.31 3.80
CA LEU A 346 -14.65 9.97 4.55
C LEU A 346 -14.11 11.21 3.82
N VAL A 347 -13.70 11.09 2.55
CA VAL A 347 -13.07 12.22 1.83
C VAL A 347 -14.06 13.30 1.38
N GLU A 348 -15.32 12.94 1.09
CA GLU A 348 -16.36 13.84 0.59
C GLU A 348 -17.14 14.55 1.72
N ASN A 349 -17.28 13.92 2.89
CA ASN A 349 -18.18 14.41 3.95
C ASN A 349 -17.50 14.74 5.29
N ILE A 350 -16.26 14.29 5.50
CA ILE A 350 -15.49 14.55 6.73
C ILE A 350 -14.36 15.53 6.41
N SER A 351 -14.51 16.77 6.88
CA SER A 351 -13.70 17.94 6.51
C SER A 351 -12.21 17.91 6.90
N ARG A 352 -11.73 16.79 7.48
CA ARG A 352 -10.37 16.62 8.00
C ARG A 352 -9.72 15.31 7.57
N ALA A 353 -10.24 14.65 6.53
CA ALA A 353 -9.67 13.40 6.06
C ALA A 353 -8.27 13.63 5.47
N ASP A 354 -7.22 13.32 6.22
CA ASP A 354 -5.83 13.38 5.77
C ASP A 354 -5.50 12.19 4.84
N VAL A 355 -6.11 12.23 3.66
CA VAL A 355 -6.09 11.18 2.64
C VAL A 355 -5.51 11.77 1.35
N GLU A 356 -4.44 11.16 0.86
CA GLU A 356 -3.76 11.55 -0.38
C GLU A 356 -4.48 10.98 -1.60
N ARG A 357 -4.87 9.70 -1.58
CA ARG A 357 -5.58 9.04 -2.70
C ARG A 357 -6.64 8.07 -2.21
N VAL A 358 -7.70 7.91 -3.01
CA VAL A 358 -8.67 6.82 -2.87
C VAL A 358 -8.62 5.95 -4.10
N ILE A 359 -8.36 4.66 -3.92
CA ILE A 359 -8.42 3.63 -4.95
C ILE A 359 -9.61 2.73 -4.65
N THR A 360 -10.53 2.59 -5.59
CA THR A 360 -11.69 1.71 -5.47
C THR A 360 -11.54 0.48 -6.35
N LEU A 361 -11.95 -0.67 -5.84
CA LEU A 361 -11.96 -1.96 -6.54
C LEU A 361 -13.38 -2.49 -6.49
N GLY A 362 -14.08 -2.52 -7.62
CA GLY A 362 -15.42 -3.08 -7.67
C GLY A 362 -16.44 -2.27 -6.85
N THR A 363 -16.27 -0.96 -6.65
CA THR A 363 -17.11 -0.18 -5.74
C THR A 363 -18.42 0.29 -6.40
N PRO A 364 -19.60 -0.01 -5.84
CA PRO A 364 -20.89 0.40 -6.42
C PRO A 364 -21.13 1.90 -6.21
N HIS A 365 -20.43 2.73 -6.98
CA HIS A 365 -20.36 4.17 -6.76
C HIS A 365 -21.76 4.79 -6.68
N PHE A 366 -22.70 4.34 -7.51
CA PHE A 366 -24.06 4.87 -7.58
C PHE A 366 -25.15 3.97 -6.97
N GLY A 367 -24.77 2.94 -6.20
CA GLY A 367 -25.71 1.92 -5.69
C GLY A 367 -25.60 0.60 -6.46
N SER A 368 -26.39 -0.41 -6.11
CA SER A 368 -26.41 -1.71 -6.77
C SER A 368 -27.83 -2.25 -6.84
N ASP A 369 -28.34 -2.42 -8.06
CA ASP A 369 -29.62 -3.09 -8.32
C ASP A 369 -29.75 -4.51 -7.70
N GLN A 370 -28.61 -5.18 -7.44
CA GLN A 370 -28.57 -6.52 -6.82
C GLN A 370 -28.66 -6.49 -5.29
N ALA A 371 -28.47 -5.32 -4.68
CA ALA A 371 -28.48 -5.13 -3.23
C ALA A 371 -29.31 -3.88 -2.86
N PRO A 372 -30.65 -3.92 -3.00
CA PRO A 372 -31.53 -2.75 -2.87
C PRO A 372 -31.71 -2.22 -1.44
N ASP A 373 -30.99 -2.77 -0.46
CA ASP A 373 -31.11 -2.44 0.95
C ASP A 373 -29.83 -1.79 1.49
N GLY A 374 -30.00 -0.83 2.41
CA GLY A 374 -28.88 -0.15 3.09
C GLY A 374 -28.02 0.72 2.19
N ASP A 375 -26.73 0.82 2.48
CA ASP A 375 -25.78 1.68 1.76
C ASP A 375 -25.36 1.19 0.37
N LEU A 376 -25.77 -0.01 0.00
CA LEU A 376 -25.64 -0.46 -1.38
C LEU A 376 -26.80 0.01 -2.26
N SER A 377 -27.84 0.61 -1.70
CA SER A 377 -28.94 1.20 -2.48
C SER A 377 -28.79 2.71 -2.55
N ARG A 378 -28.87 3.27 -3.75
CA ARG A 378 -28.80 4.73 -3.95
C ARG A 378 -29.82 5.49 -3.11
N ASP A 379 -31.06 5.02 -3.11
CA ASP A 379 -32.19 5.67 -2.44
C ASP A 379 -32.11 5.59 -0.92
N ASN A 380 -31.32 4.66 -0.39
CA ASN A 380 -31.19 4.43 1.04
C ASN A 380 -29.80 4.81 1.58
N SER A 381 -28.79 4.96 0.73
CA SER A 381 -27.42 5.21 1.17
C SER A 381 -27.29 6.59 1.80
N GLU A 382 -26.61 6.63 2.94
CA GLU A 382 -26.29 7.89 3.61
C GLU A 382 -25.24 8.71 2.85
N LEU A 383 -24.50 8.09 1.92
CA LEU A 383 -23.60 8.81 1.01
C LEU A 383 -24.39 9.78 0.11
N TRP A 384 -25.56 9.36 -0.36
CA TRP A 384 -26.37 10.10 -1.34
C TRP A 384 -27.54 10.86 -0.70
N ASN A 385 -28.09 10.38 0.42
CA ASN A 385 -29.25 10.97 1.09
C ASN A 385 -28.91 11.75 2.37
N GLY A 386 -27.62 11.98 2.63
CA GLY A 386 -27.14 12.75 3.77
C GLY A 386 -27.61 14.20 3.77
N SER A 387 -27.85 14.78 4.96
CA SER A 387 -28.30 16.17 5.14
C SER A 387 -27.24 17.25 4.89
N ARG A 388 -26.03 16.84 4.46
CA ARG A 388 -24.96 17.75 4.03
C ARG A 388 -24.94 17.77 2.50
N SER A 389 -24.91 18.98 1.92
CA SER A 389 -24.48 19.09 0.53
C SER A 389 -23.05 18.57 0.45
N LEU A 390 -22.79 17.76 -0.58
CA LEU A 390 -21.44 17.34 -0.94
C LEU A 390 -20.61 18.59 -1.22
N ASP A 391 -19.89 19.09 -0.21
CA ASP A 391 -18.79 20.01 -0.42
C ASP A 391 -17.58 19.13 -0.77
N ASN A 392 -17.62 18.55 -1.97
CA ASN A 392 -16.53 17.72 -2.47
C ASN A 392 -15.27 18.57 -2.53
N ASP A 393 -14.28 18.21 -1.71
CA ASP A 393 -12.91 18.69 -1.91
C ASP A 393 -12.30 17.91 -3.08
N PHE A 394 -12.59 18.37 -4.30
CA PHE A 394 -12.11 17.78 -5.55
C PHE A 394 -10.58 17.88 -5.74
N THR A 395 -9.83 18.35 -4.74
CA THR A 395 -8.35 18.35 -4.77
C THR A 395 -7.77 16.96 -4.55
N LYS A 396 -8.58 15.97 -4.14
CA LYS A 396 -8.10 14.62 -3.83
C LYS A 396 -8.30 13.64 -5.00
N PRO A 397 -7.26 12.95 -5.46
CA PRO A 397 -7.34 11.97 -6.53
C PRO A 397 -8.15 10.71 -6.15
N MET A 398 -9.12 10.38 -7.00
CA MET A 398 -9.86 9.12 -6.97
C MET A 398 -9.51 8.26 -8.19
N ILE A 399 -9.22 6.98 -7.96
CA ILE A 399 -8.86 6.00 -8.99
C ILE A 399 -9.76 4.79 -8.82
N ALA A 400 -10.31 4.25 -9.90
CA ALA A 400 -11.20 3.08 -9.83
C ALA A 400 -10.72 1.91 -10.69
N PHE A 401 -11.04 0.70 -10.24
CA PHE A 401 -10.86 -0.55 -10.94
C PHE A 401 -12.19 -1.28 -11.01
N ALA A 402 -12.60 -1.64 -12.21
CA ALA A 402 -13.80 -2.42 -12.45
C ALA A 402 -13.43 -3.79 -13.00
N GLY A 403 -14.12 -4.82 -12.51
CA GLY A 403 -14.05 -6.16 -13.06
C GLY A 403 -15.12 -6.36 -14.13
N TRP A 404 -14.80 -7.13 -15.16
CA TRP A 404 -15.82 -7.65 -16.06
C TRP A 404 -15.63 -9.16 -16.29
N ASN A 405 -16.65 -9.94 -15.88
CA ASN A 405 -16.79 -11.37 -16.15
C ASN A 405 -17.76 -11.65 -17.34
N PRO A 406 -17.28 -12.12 -18.51
CA PRO A 406 -18.11 -12.49 -19.64
C PRO A 406 -18.78 -13.87 -19.42
N SER A 407 -20.00 -13.91 -18.86
CA SER A 407 -20.64 -15.20 -18.54
C SER A 407 -21.22 -15.99 -19.75
N TYR A 408 -20.78 -17.26 -19.81
CA TYR A 408 -21.24 -18.49 -20.48
C TYR A 408 -21.58 -18.54 -21.98
N ARG A 409 -22.24 -17.55 -22.60
CA ARG A 409 -22.69 -17.69 -24.02
C ARG A 409 -21.65 -17.31 -25.08
N LYS A 410 -20.49 -16.78 -24.68
CA LYS A 410 -19.42 -16.31 -25.57
C LYS A 410 -18.24 -17.29 -25.78
N LEU A 411 -18.44 -18.59 -25.50
CA LEU A 411 -17.45 -19.64 -25.82
C LEU A 411 -17.78 -20.47 -27.07
N VAL A 412 -18.76 -20.04 -27.88
CA VAL A 412 -19.18 -20.75 -29.11
C VAL A 412 -18.78 -20.05 -30.41
N ASP A 413 -18.09 -18.91 -30.34
CA ASP A 413 -17.42 -18.31 -31.50
C ASP A 413 -15.90 -18.40 -31.29
N PRO A 414 -15.14 -19.09 -32.16
CA PRO A 414 -13.73 -19.39 -31.93
C PRO A 414 -12.76 -18.21 -32.13
N ASP A 415 -13.23 -17.02 -32.52
CA ASP A 415 -12.39 -15.89 -32.91
C ASP A 415 -12.53 -14.64 -32.01
N PHE A 416 -12.74 -14.79 -30.70
CA PHE A 416 -12.39 -13.69 -29.80
C PHE A 416 -10.86 -13.58 -29.69
N GLY A 417 -10.29 -12.57 -30.34
CA GLY A 417 -8.88 -12.21 -30.24
C GLY A 417 -8.45 -11.96 -28.79
N ASP A 418 -7.20 -12.30 -28.47
CA ASP A 418 -6.59 -12.31 -27.12
C ASP A 418 -6.81 -11.02 -26.31
N ILE A 419 -7.84 -11.02 -25.45
CA ILE A 419 -8.05 -10.00 -24.41
C ILE A 419 -8.34 -10.72 -23.10
N ARG A 420 -7.33 -10.74 -22.22
CA ARG A 420 -7.28 -11.39 -20.90
C ARG A 420 -6.46 -10.54 -19.93
N ASN A 421 -6.75 -9.25 -19.89
CA ASN A 421 -5.83 -8.25 -19.38
C ASN A 421 -6.51 -7.06 -18.72
N ILE A 422 -5.71 -6.25 -18.01
CA ILE A 422 -6.15 -5.00 -17.40
C ILE A 422 -5.86 -3.87 -18.38
N TYR A 423 -6.85 -3.03 -18.64
CA TYR A 423 -6.73 -1.89 -19.52
C TYR A 423 -6.91 -0.58 -18.78
N GLY A 424 -5.94 0.31 -18.95
CA GLY A 424 -6.13 1.72 -18.64
C GLY A 424 -7.19 2.31 -19.56
N THR A 425 -8.09 3.08 -18.97
CA THR A 425 -9.04 3.92 -19.69
C THR A 425 -8.70 5.36 -19.37
N GLY A 426 -8.66 6.24 -20.38
CA GLY A 426 -8.46 7.67 -20.15
C GLY A 426 -9.58 8.29 -19.31
N LEU A 427 -9.67 9.62 -19.24
CA LEU A 427 -10.73 10.28 -18.47
C LEU A 427 -12.14 10.02 -19.03
N GLY A 428 -12.26 9.44 -20.24
CA GLY A 428 -13.44 8.88 -20.95
C GLY A 428 -14.67 9.79 -21.13
N VAL A 429 -15.07 10.51 -20.09
CA VAL A 429 -16.10 11.54 -20.02
C VAL A 429 -15.54 12.70 -19.18
N GLY A 430 -14.46 13.32 -19.67
CA GLY A 430 -13.94 14.57 -19.10
C GLY A 430 -14.85 15.77 -19.42
N PRO A 431 -14.59 16.96 -18.84
CA PRO A 431 -15.42 18.16 -19.00
C PRO A 431 -15.60 18.62 -20.47
N ASN A 432 -14.75 18.16 -21.38
CA ASN A 432 -14.85 18.42 -22.82
C ASN A 432 -15.83 17.48 -23.58
N ARG A 433 -16.45 16.50 -22.89
CA ARG A 433 -17.51 15.59 -23.37
C ARG A 433 -17.33 15.08 -24.80
N LEU A 434 -16.25 14.33 -25.07
CA LEU A 434 -16.09 13.64 -26.36
C LEU A 434 -17.08 12.49 -26.55
N TYR A 435 -17.53 11.87 -25.46
CA TYR A 435 -18.53 10.79 -25.43
C TYR A 435 -19.70 11.18 -24.52
N SER A 436 -20.90 10.65 -24.81
CA SER A 436 -22.15 10.95 -24.10
C SER A 436 -22.32 10.21 -22.79
N SER A 437 -21.51 9.19 -22.53
CA SER A 437 -21.45 8.44 -21.28
C SER A 437 -20.13 7.66 -21.24
N TRP A 438 -19.74 7.18 -20.05
CA TRP A 438 -18.61 6.25 -19.94
C TRP A 438 -18.89 4.94 -20.70
N TYR A 439 -20.16 4.53 -20.77
CA TYR A 439 -20.61 3.40 -21.55
C TYR A 439 -20.30 3.54 -23.03
N ASP A 440 -20.63 4.69 -23.61
CA ASP A 440 -20.34 4.95 -25.02
C ASP A 440 -18.83 4.97 -25.28
N TYR A 441 -18.03 5.51 -24.35
CA TYR A 441 -16.57 5.50 -24.45
C TYR A 441 -16.01 4.06 -24.47
N VAL A 442 -16.37 3.21 -23.50
CA VAL A 442 -15.85 1.83 -23.42
C VAL A 442 -16.29 1.00 -24.63
N GLN A 443 -17.56 1.14 -25.05
CA GLN A 443 -18.09 0.47 -26.25
C GLN A 443 -17.25 0.80 -27.49
N GLU A 444 -17.02 2.09 -27.75
CA GLU A 444 -16.29 2.57 -28.92
C GLU A 444 -14.81 2.19 -28.85
N LYS A 445 -14.15 2.36 -27.71
CA LYS A 445 -12.72 2.02 -27.57
C LYS A 445 -12.46 0.53 -27.62
N TYR A 446 -13.36 -0.28 -27.07
CA TYR A 446 -13.26 -1.71 -27.22
C TYR A 446 -13.48 -2.15 -28.67
N TYR A 447 -14.45 -1.56 -29.37
CA TYR A 447 -14.66 -1.80 -30.81
C TYR A 447 -13.42 -1.43 -31.63
N ASP A 448 -12.81 -0.26 -31.38
CA ASP A 448 -11.58 0.16 -32.05
C ASP A 448 -10.44 -0.86 -31.88
N LYS A 449 -10.34 -1.48 -30.70
CA LYS A 449 -9.28 -2.44 -30.36
C LYS A 449 -9.53 -3.85 -30.88
N THR A 450 -10.79 -4.28 -30.97
CA THR A 450 -11.16 -5.68 -31.25
C THR A 450 -11.93 -5.91 -32.54
N GLY A 451 -12.59 -4.88 -33.07
CA GLY A 451 -13.55 -4.99 -34.16
C GLY A 451 -14.95 -5.47 -33.73
N GLU A 452 -15.22 -5.66 -32.43
CA GLU A 452 -16.52 -6.07 -31.91
C GLU A 452 -17.02 -5.16 -30.78
N TYR A 453 -18.33 -5.02 -30.64
CA TYR A 453 -18.90 -4.31 -29.49
C TYR A 453 -19.18 -5.30 -28.34
N PRO A 454 -18.89 -4.92 -27.09
CA PRO A 454 -19.45 -5.59 -25.92
C PRO A 454 -20.98 -5.67 -26.01
N THR A 455 -21.55 -6.80 -25.60
CA THR A 455 -23.00 -6.97 -25.52
C THR A 455 -23.54 -6.41 -24.20
N ARG A 456 -24.85 -6.14 -24.09
CA ARG A 456 -25.45 -5.78 -22.80
C ARG A 456 -25.17 -6.77 -21.65
N PHE A 457 -24.90 -8.05 -21.94
CA PHE A 457 -24.58 -9.04 -20.90
C PHE A 457 -23.12 -9.01 -20.44
N ASP A 458 -22.29 -8.41 -21.28
CA ASP A 458 -20.87 -8.21 -21.04
C ASP A 458 -20.66 -6.99 -20.14
N ILE A 459 -21.36 -5.91 -20.45
CA ILE A 459 -21.18 -4.62 -19.79
C ILE A 459 -22.37 -4.17 -18.93
N GLY A 460 -23.46 -4.93 -18.89
CA GLY A 460 -24.60 -4.60 -18.01
C GLY A 460 -24.44 -5.18 -16.61
N ASP A 461 -25.25 -4.69 -15.67
CA ASP A 461 -25.30 -5.11 -14.26
C ASP A 461 -25.87 -6.54 -14.06
N GLY A 462 -25.32 -7.52 -14.77
CA GLY A 462 -25.56 -8.95 -14.54
C GLY A 462 -24.95 -9.42 -13.21
N ASN A 463 -25.01 -10.73 -12.92
CA ASN A 463 -24.64 -11.38 -11.64
C ASN A 463 -23.28 -11.01 -11.00
N VAL A 464 -22.45 -10.19 -11.64
CA VAL A 464 -21.08 -9.89 -11.22
C VAL A 464 -20.72 -8.39 -11.26
N ASN A 465 -21.58 -7.51 -11.77
CA ASN A 465 -21.22 -6.11 -11.98
C ASN A 465 -21.81 -5.24 -10.86
N ILE A 466 -21.14 -5.27 -9.71
CA ILE A 466 -21.37 -4.33 -8.60
C ILE A 466 -20.55 -3.03 -8.83
N ASP A 467 -19.68 -3.01 -9.84
CA ASP A 467 -19.04 -1.80 -10.37
C ASP A 467 -18.49 -2.15 -11.75
N SER A 468 -19.38 -2.19 -12.74
CA SER A 468 -18.89 -2.04 -14.10
C SER A 468 -18.32 -0.61 -14.19
N ALA A 469 -17.22 -0.37 -14.91
CA ALA A 469 -16.65 1.00 -15.01
C ALA A 469 -17.66 2.05 -15.51
N LEU A 470 -18.83 1.58 -15.96
CA LEU A 470 -20.02 2.23 -16.48
C LEU A 470 -20.94 2.76 -15.36
N GLY A 471 -20.55 2.56 -14.09
CA GLY A 471 -21.42 2.76 -12.94
C GLY A 471 -22.41 1.61 -12.86
N SER A 472 -22.50 0.96 -11.71
CA SER A 472 -23.73 0.26 -11.37
C SER A 472 -24.87 1.27 -11.38
N ASP A 473 -25.90 0.99 -12.16
CA ASP A 473 -27.11 1.80 -12.26
C ASP A 473 -26.88 3.14 -12.99
N TYR A 474 -27.48 3.31 -14.19
CA TYR A 474 -27.85 4.61 -14.77
C TYR A 474 -26.93 5.77 -14.37
N ASP A 475 -25.75 5.87 -14.99
CA ASP A 475 -25.01 7.13 -15.06
C ASP A 475 -26.07 8.25 -15.22
N PRO A 476 -26.09 9.30 -14.35
CA PRO A 476 -27.20 10.26 -14.26
C PRO A 476 -27.63 10.91 -15.59
N ASP A 477 -26.86 10.71 -16.66
CA ASP A 477 -27.16 11.06 -18.04
C ASP A 477 -28.46 10.47 -18.61
N TYR A 478 -28.99 9.36 -18.10
CA TYR A 478 -30.24 8.79 -18.65
C TYR A 478 -31.54 9.34 -18.05
N SER A 479 -31.55 9.98 -16.88
CA SER A 479 -32.80 10.55 -16.33
C SER A 479 -32.74 11.59 -15.20
N TYR A 480 -31.60 11.88 -14.56
CA TYR A 480 -31.63 12.58 -13.26
C TYR A 480 -30.88 13.92 -13.13
N ASN A 481 -30.18 14.43 -14.17
CA ASN A 481 -29.51 15.75 -14.10
C ASN A 481 -28.53 15.87 -12.90
N GLU A 482 -27.95 14.77 -12.41
CA GLU A 482 -26.96 14.78 -11.32
C GLU A 482 -25.54 14.83 -11.87
N ASP A 483 -24.61 15.36 -11.08
CA ASP A 483 -23.21 15.48 -11.46
C ASP A 483 -22.50 14.11 -11.37
N PRO A 484 -21.67 13.73 -12.36
CA PRO A 484 -20.94 12.47 -12.34
C PRO A 484 -19.88 12.45 -11.22
N VAL A 485 -19.57 11.25 -10.70
CA VAL A 485 -18.41 11.06 -9.82
C VAL A 485 -17.13 11.30 -10.63
N LEU A 486 -16.42 12.37 -10.30
CA LEU A 486 -15.12 12.67 -10.91
C LEU A 486 -14.10 11.64 -10.47
N MET A 487 -13.46 10.99 -11.45
CA MET A 487 -12.36 10.04 -11.22
C MET A 487 -11.17 10.47 -12.08
N ASN A 488 -9.99 10.53 -11.47
CA ASN A 488 -8.77 10.91 -12.16
C ASN A 488 -8.30 9.79 -13.09
N ARG A 489 -8.61 8.53 -12.76
CA ARG A 489 -8.29 7.39 -13.59
C ARG A 489 -9.22 6.21 -13.35
N ARG A 490 -9.46 5.43 -14.40
CA ARG A 490 -10.18 4.15 -14.33
C ARG A 490 -9.38 3.04 -15.02
N PHE A 491 -9.51 1.83 -14.50
CA PHE A 491 -8.97 0.61 -15.07
C PHE A 491 -10.07 -0.44 -15.23
N LEU A 492 -10.00 -1.18 -16.33
CA LEU A 492 -10.92 -2.28 -16.65
C LEU A 492 -10.16 -3.61 -16.63
N ILE A 493 -10.63 -4.56 -15.83
CA ILE A 493 -10.06 -5.91 -15.75
C ILE A 493 -10.92 -6.83 -16.62
N TRP A 494 -10.37 -7.20 -17.76
CA TRP A 494 -11.01 -8.09 -18.72
C TRP A 494 -10.41 -9.49 -18.62
N ASP A 495 -10.92 -10.28 -17.70
CA ASP A 495 -10.41 -11.63 -17.46
C ASP A 495 -11.57 -12.56 -17.07
N ASP A 496 -11.66 -13.73 -17.69
CA ASP A 496 -12.77 -14.66 -17.48
C ASP A 496 -12.79 -15.25 -16.05
N GLU A 497 -11.62 -15.37 -15.45
CA GLU A 497 -11.42 -15.92 -14.11
C GLU A 497 -11.48 -14.81 -13.05
N PHE A 498 -10.77 -13.72 -13.30
CA PHE A 498 -10.54 -12.66 -12.32
C PHE A 498 -11.34 -11.38 -12.58
N GLY A 499 -12.07 -11.25 -13.68
CA GLY A 499 -12.94 -10.10 -13.93
C GLY A 499 -14.18 -10.05 -13.03
N GLY A 500 -14.31 -10.95 -12.05
CA GLY A 500 -15.42 -10.92 -11.12
C GLY A 500 -15.28 -9.85 -10.02
N HIS A 501 -16.41 -9.42 -9.46
CA HIS A 501 -16.47 -8.40 -8.38
C HIS A 501 -15.46 -8.62 -7.25
N SER A 502 -15.37 -9.85 -6.74
CA SER A 502 -14.40 -10.18 -5.68
C SER A 502 -13.11 -10.78 -6.23
N SER A 503 -13.17 -11.54 -7.33
CA SER A 503 -11.98 -12.21 -7.89
C SER A 503 -11.00 -11.24 -8.53
N MET A 504 -11.40 -9.99 -8.81
CA MET A 504 -10.49 -8.98 -9.35
C MET A 504 -9.30 -8.67 -8.45
N ARG A 505 -9.46 -8.76 -7.13
CA ARG A 505 -8.34 -8.55 -6.19
C ARG A 505 -7.26 -9.62 -6.32
N LEU A 506 -7.63 -10.80 -6.81
CA LEU A 506 -6.75 -11.94 -7.05
C LEU A 506 -6.08 -11.88 -8.43
N HIS A 507 -6.49 -10.96 -9.31
CA HIS A 507 -5.89 -10.86 -10.64
C HIS A 507 -4.38 -10.55 -10.50
N PRO A 508 -3.46 -11.36 -11.09
CA PRO A 508 -2.02 -11.23 -10.86
C PRO A 508 -1.41 -9.86 -11.19
N ARG A 509 -2.01 -9.12 -12.13
CA ARG A 509 -1.59 -7.76 -12.51
C ARG A 509 -2.22 -6.64 -11.67
N VAL A 510 -3.28 -6.87 -10.90
CA VAL A 510 -3.91 -5.80 -10.10
C VAL A 510 -2.93 -5.16 -9.11
N PRO A 511 -2.10 -5.93 -8.37
CA PRO A 511 -1.08 -5.34 -7.48
C PRO A 511 -0.16 -4.34 -8.18
N HIS A 512 0.20 -4.57 -9.45
CA HIS A 512 1.04 -3.65 -10.23
C HIS A 512 0.35 -2.30 -10.45
N TYR A 513 -0.91 -2.32 -10.90
CA TYR A 513 -1.64 -1.08 -11.17
C TYR A 513 -2.07 -0.37 -9.90
N VAL A 514 -2.38 -1.11 -8.84
CA VAL A 514 -2.65 -0.54 -7.52
C VAL A 514 -1.38 0.13 -6.98
N GLU A 515 -0.21 -0.51 -7.05
CA GLU A 515 1.07 0.13 -6.68
C GLU A 515 1.32 1.40 -7.50
N ARG A 516 1.14 1.33 -8.83
CA ARG A 516 1.28 2.51 -9.70
C ARG A 516 0.29 3.60 -9.33
N ALA A 517 -0.91 3.26 -8.90
CA ALA A 517 -1.91 4.20 -8.40
C ALA A 517 -1.48 4.82 -7.06
N LEU A 518 -0.94 4.01 -6.15
CA LEU A 518 -0.50 4.41 -4.81
C LEU A 518 0.74 5.30 -4.81
N THR A 519 1.63 5.11 -5.78
CA THR A 519 2.92 5.81 -5.88
C THR A 519 2.95 6.87 -6.99
N GLY A 520 2.03 6.80 -7.95
CA GLY A 520 2.00 7.64 -9.15
C GLY A 520 1.79 9.13 -8.92
N ASP A 521 2.37 9.92 -9.81
CA ASP A 521 2.13 11.36 -9.96
C ASP A 521 0.98 11.54 -10.97
N TYR A 522 -0.25 11.59 -10.48
CA TYR A 522 -1.41 11.90 -11.31
C TYR A 522 -1.65 13.40 -11.19
N ASP A 523 -1.40 14.15 -12.27
CA ASP A 523 -1.48 15.61 -12.29
C ASP A 523 -2.75 16.11 -11.60
N ASP A 524 -2.53 16.84 -10.51
CA ASP A 524 -3.53 17.63 -9.81
C ASP A 524 -3.55 19.01 -10.48
N ASP A 525 -4.24 19.12 -11.62
CA ASP A 525 -4.48 20.40 -12.31
C ASP A 525 -5.30 21.40 -11.44
N SER A 526 -5.70 21.03 -10.21
CA SER A 526 -6.32 21.98 -9.26
C SER A 526 -5.31 22.85 -8.51
N LYS A 527 -3.99 22.62 -8.70
CA LYS A 527 -2.91 23.36 -8.03
C LYS A 527 -2.24 24.48 -8.84
N ASP A 528 -2.67 24.75 -10.07
CA ASP A 528 -2.20 25.89 -10.89
C ASP A 528 -3.20 27.06 -10.98
#